data_AF-A0A1F9P4J0-F1
#
_entry.id   AF-A0A1F9P4J0-F1
#
_cell.length_a   1.000
_cell.length_b   1.000
_cell.length_c   1.000
_cell.angle_alpha   90.00
_cell.angle_beta   90.00
_cell.angle_gamma   90.00
#
_symmetry.space_group_name_H-M   'P 1'
#
loop_
_entity.id
_entity.type
_entity.pdbx_description
1 polymer ?
#
loop_
_entity_poly.entity_id
_entity_poly.type
_entity_poly.pdbx_seq_one_letter_code
_entity_poly.pdbx_strand_id
1 'polypeptide(L)'
;MQTLIAFIAGSVISVAIYLFWIRPWQLRWGSTGEEVVRAMPGDDIVYRPAFNATRSVSVNARPEDIWPWIVQIGIKRAGWYSYDWIDNLGKPSAERIIPEFQRMEVGDIIPMSPDGKMGLWVKDFTANQWMLWWDGKGDTTWCWGLYPTHENGTRLVTRVHIRYNWFSPAIFFNMVLDVGDIVMMRKCMLGIKQRAETLASR
;
A
#
# COMPACT_ATOMS: atom_id res chain seq x y z
N MET A 1 -2.71 -41.69 18.14
CA MET A 1 -1.97 -41.69 16.86
C MET A 1 -2.81 -41.11 15.71
N GLN A 2 -4.02 -41.64 15.43
CA GLN A 2 -4.89 -41.12 14.35
C GLN A 2 -5.28 -39.65 14.49
N THR A 3 -5.62 -39.19 15.70
CA THR A 3 -5.97 -37.78 15.96
C THR A 3 -4.79 -36.84 15.66
N LEU A 4 -3.56 -37.21 16.04
CA LEU A 4 -2.35 -36.44 15.76
C LEU A 4 -2.07 -36.35 14.25
N ILE A 5 -2.26 -37.46 13.52
CA ILE A 5 -2.11 -37.51 12.06
C ILE A 5 -3.15 -36.61 11.38
N ALA A 6 -4.41 -36.62 11.83
CA ALA A 6 -5.46 -35.76 11.30
C ALA A 6 -5.17 -34.27 11.54
N PHE A 7 -4.65 -33.90 12.72
CA PHE A 7 -4.23 -32.52 13.01
C PHE A 7 -3.06 -32.06 12.13
N ILE A 8 -2.05 -32.91 11.94
CA ILE A 8 -0.92 -32.60 11.07
C ILE A 8 -1.40 -32.44 9.62
N ALA A 9 -2.21 -33.37 9.12
CA ALA A 9 -2.75 -33.31 7.77
C ALA A 9 -3.60 -32.03 7.55
N GLY A 10 -4.46 -31.68 8.50
CA GLY A 10 -5.26 -30.45 8.44
C GLY A 10 -4.42 -29.17 8.46
N SER A 11 -3.31 -29.18 9.21
CA SER A 11 -2.36 -28.05 9.25
C SER A 11 -1.63 -27.89 7.92
N VAL A 12 -1.16 -29.01 7.33
CA VAL A 12 -0.49 -29.02 6.02
C VAL A 12 -1.45 -28.52 4.93
N ILE A 13 -2.70 -28.98 4.92
CA ILE A 13 -3.71 -28.53 3.96
C ILE A 13 -3.97 -27.03 4.11
N SER A 14 -4.13 -26.53 5.34
CA SER A 14 -4.35 -25.10 5.59
C SER A 14 -3.17 -24.25 5.10
N VAL A 15 -1.94 -24.69 5.36
CA VAL A 15 -0.72 -24.01 4.88
C VAL A 15 -0.65 -24.03 3.35
N ALA A 16 -0.96 -25.16 2.71
CA ALA A 16 -1.00 -25.26 1.25
C ALA A 16 -2.06 -24.32 0.65
N ILE A 17 -3.27 -24.30 1.20
CA ILE A 17 -4.34 -23.37 0.79
C ILE A 17 -3.86 -21.92 0.88
N TYR A 18 -3.21 -21.58 1.99
CA TYR A 18 -2.67 -20.26 2.18
C TYR A 18 -1.60 -19.91 1.15
N LEU A 19 -0.58 -20.75 0.97
CA LEU A 19 0.57 -20.47 0.11
C LEU A 19 0.22 -20.44 -1.38
N PHE A 20 -0.69 -21.29 -1.85
CA PHE A 20 -0.98 -21.43 -3.28
C PHE A 20 -2.17 -20.61 -3.76
N TRP A 21 -3.11 -20.21 -2.89
CA TRP A 21 -4.30 -19.46 -3.30
C TRP A 21 -4.44 -18.12 -2.59
N ILE A 22 -4.40 -18.11 -1.26
CA ILE A 22 -4.65 -16.88 -0.48
C ILE A 22 -3.50 -15.90 -0.68
N ARG A 23 -2.26 -16.34 -0.47
CA ARG A 23 -1.06 -15.51 -0.52
C ARG A 23 -0.86 -14.85 -1.90
N PRO A 24 -0.92 -15.58 -3.04
CA PRO A 24 -0.81 -14.95 -4.35
C PRO A 24 -1.92 -13.93 -4.61
N TRP A 25 -3.15 -14.20 -4.17
CA TRP A 25 -4.25 -13.24 -4.26
C TRP A 25 -4.01 -11.99 -3.40
N GLN A 26 -3.56 -12.15 -2.15
CA GLN A 26 -3.26 -11.03 -1.25
C GLN A 26 -2.18 -10.10 -1.82
N LEU A 27 -1.15 -10.67 -2.45
CA LEU A 27 -0.06 -9.91 -3.06
C LEU A 27 -0.47 -9.23 -4.36
N ARG A 28 -1.51 -9.71 -5.04
CA ARG A 28 -1.94 -9.25 -6.38
C ARG A 28 -3.36 -8.70 -6.40
N TRP A 29 -3.91 -8.33 -5.24
CA TRP A 29 -5.32 -8.00 -5.11
C TRP A 29 -5.73 -6.88 -6.07
N GLY A 30 -6.72 -7.17 -6.90
CA GLY A 30 -7.24 -6.27 -7.90
C GLY A 30 -6.37 -6.13 -9.16
N SER A 31 -5.13 -6.61 -9.16
CA SER A 31 -4.18 -6.42 -10.27
C SER A 31 -4.24 -7.48 -11.35
N THR A 32 -4.02 -7.05 -12.60
CA THR A 32 -3.84 -7.95 -13.74
C THR A 32 -2.40 -8.48 -13.80
N GLY A 33 -2.19 -9.56 -14.55
CA GLY A 33 -0.84 -10.08 -14.78
C GLY A 33 0.11 -9.05 -15.42
N GLU A 34 -0.40 -8.27 -16.36
CA GLU A 34 0.34 -7.17 -17.00
C GLU A 34 0.73 -6.08 -16.01
N GLU A 35 -0.17 -5.69 -15.10
CA GLU A 35 0.11 -4.71 -14.06
C GLU A 35 1.17 -5.21 -13.08
N VAL A 36 1.19 -6.51 -12.78
CA VAL A 36 2.18 -7.13 -11.88
C VAL A 36 3.58 -7.12 -12.49
N VAL A 37 3.72 -7.31 -13.81
CA VAL A 37 5.03 -7.38 -14.48
C VAL A 37 5.48 -6.06 -15.11
N ARG A 38 4.58 -5.07 -15.21
CA ARG A 38 4.91 -3.72 -15.71
C ARG A 38 6.03 -3.10 -14.86
N ALA A 39 6.99 -2.45 -15.50
CA ALA A 39 8.01 -1.66 -14.81
C ALA A 39 7.36 -0.48 -14.05
N MET A 40 7.75 -0.30 -12.79
CA MET A 40 7.34 0.82 -11.96
C MET A 40 8.58 1.47 -11.30
N PRO A 41 8.51 2.78 -10.99
CA PRO A 41 9.57 3.45 -10.24
C PRO A 41 9.92 2.68 -8.95
N GLY A 42 11.22 2.46 -8.75
CA GLY A 42 11.75 1.80 -7.55
C GLY A 42 11.74 0.27 -7.56
N ASP A 43 11.42 -0.37 -8.69
CA ASP A 43 11.52 -1.82 -8.87
C ASP A 43 12.96 -2.34 -8.72
N ASP A 44 13.96 -1.51 -9.02
CA ASP A 44 15.38 -1.82 -9.04
C ASP A 44 16.12 -1.51 -7.73
N ILE A 45 15.46 -0.83 -6.79
CA ILE A 45 16.09 -0.35 -5.55
C ILE A 45 16.26 -1.47 -4.51
N VAL A 46 15.21 -2.27 -4.30
CA VAL A 46 15.23 -3.30 -3.25
C VAL A 46 15.83 -4.58 -3.82
N TYR A 47 17.04 -4.91 -3.37
CA TYR A 47 17.70 -6.15 -3.79
C TYR A 47 17.01 -7.37 -3.17
N ARG A 48 16.44 -8.25 -4.03
CA ARG A 48 15.77 -9.50 -3.63
C ARG A 48 14.72 -9.28 -2.52
N PRO A 49 13.61 -8.58 -2.81
CA PRO A 49 12.57 -8.34 -1.83
C PRO A 49 11.95 -9.66 -1.35
N ALA A 50 11.72 -9.77 -0.04
CA ALA A 50 11.03 -10.89 0.59
C ALA A 50 9.51 -10.74 0.49
N PHE A 51 9.03 -9.49 0.48
CA PHE A 51 7.64 -9.13 0.27
C PHE A 51 7.53 -8.24 -0.97
N ASN A 52 6.68 -8.66 -1.90
CA ASN A 52 6.39 -7.94 -3.13
C ASN A 52 4.89 -8.02 -3.39
N ALA A 53 4.19 -6.90 -3.21
CA ALA A 53 2.77 -6.80 -3.49
C ALA A 53 2.53 -5.71 -4.53
N THR A 54 1.78 -6.05 -5.58
CA THR A 54 1.23 -5.11 -6.57
C THR A 54 -0.28 -5.17 -6.48
N ARG A 55 -0.93 -4.06 -6.18
CA ARG A 55 -2.38 -4.00 -5.99
C ARG A 55 -2.96 -2.85 -6.78
N SER A 56 -4.19 -2.99 -7.23
CA SER A 56 -4.79 -1.95 -8.06
C SER A 56 -6.30 -1.87 -7.95
N VAL A 57 -6.81 -0.65 -8.11
CA VAL A 57 -8.24 -0.37 -8.16
C VAL A 57 -8.52 0.57 -9.32
N SER A 58 -9.65 0.37 -9.99
CA SER A 58 -10.12 1.32 -11.01
C SER A 58 -10.92 2.41 -10.30
N VAL A 59 -10.58 3.66 -10.55
CA VAL A 59 -11.21 4.84 -9.98
C VAL A 59 -11.86 5.62 -11.11
N ASN A 60 -13.13 5.97 -10.96
CA ASN A 60 -13.88 6.77 -11.92
C ASN A 60 -13.61 8.27 -11.70
N ALA A 61 -12.34 8.65 -11.77
CA ALA A 61 -11.86 10.01 -11.61
C ALA A 61 -10.53 10.16 -12.34
N ARG A 62 -10.16 11.40 -12.68
CA ARG A 62 -8.89 11.69 -13.35
C ARG A 62 -7.72 11.64 -12.35
N PRO A 63 -6.48 11.52 -12.82
CA PRO A 63 -5.34 11.54 -11.91
C PRO A 63 -5.27 12.79 -11.03
N GLU A 64 -5.71 13.94 -11.53
CA GLU A 64 -5.75 15.22 -10.79
C GLU A 64 -6.72 15.19 -9.60
N ASP A 65 -7.75 14.35 -9.66
CA ASP A 65 -8.74 14.19 -8.59
C ASP A 65 -8.29 13.15 -7.54
N ILE A 66 -7.32 12.30 -7.90
CA ILE A 66 -6.77 11.22 -7.06
C ILE A 66 -5.48 11.69 -6.36
N TRP A 67 -4.62 12.37 -7.10
CA TRP A 67 -3.30 12.80 -6.67
C TRP A 67 -3.30 13.55 -5.32
N PRO A 68 -4.19 14.53 -5.08
CA PRO A 68 -4.23 15.25 -3.81
C PRO A 68 -4.43 14.35 -2.58
N TRP A 69 -5.14 13.22 -2.75
CA TRP A 69 -5.35 12.25 -1.69
C TRP A 69 -4.08 11.46 -1.36
N ILE A 70 -3.28 11.09 -2.36
CA ILE A 70 -1.98 10.42 -2.16
C ILE A 70 -1.01 11.37 -1.46
N VAL A 71 -0.97 12.63 -1.91
CA VAL A 71 -0.08 13.68 -1.39
C VAL A 71 -0.30 13.91 0.11
N GLN A 72 -1.54 13.91 0.61
CA GLN A 72 -1.81 14.24 2.01
C GLN A 72 -1.83 13.04 2.98
N ILE A 73 -1.51 11.83 2.52
CA ILE A 73 -1.48 10.62 3.37
C ILE A 73 -0.54 10.80 4.57
N GLY A 74 -0.97 10.28 5.71
CA GLY A 74 -0.10 10.05 6.86
C GLY A 74 -0.78 10.26 8.20
N ILE A 75 -0.21 9.66 9.24
CA ILE A 75 -0.62 9.90 10.63
C ILE A 75 -0.34 11.36 10.99
N LYS A 76 -1.30 12.02 11.68
CA LYS A 76 -1.31 13.48 11.94
C LYS A 76 -1.41 14.36 10.68
N ARG A 77 -1.58 13.76 9.50
CA ARG A 77 -1.95 14.46 8.26
C ARG A 77 -3.42 14.18 7.94
N ALA A 78 -3.74 13.73 6.73
CA ALA A 78 -5.11 13.37 6.36
C ALA A 78 -5.53 11.96 6.79
N GLY A 79 -4.67 11.21 7.47
CA GLY A 79 -4.88 9.81 7.79
C GLY A 79 -4.49 8.87 6.64
N TRP A 80 -4.73 7.58 6.85
CA TRP A 80 -4.42 6.51 5.89
C TRP A 80 -5.67 6.02 5.14
N TYR A 81 -6.82 6.64 5.37
CA TYR A 81 -8.10 6.29 4.75
C TYR A 81 -8.52 4.83 4.98
N SER A 82 -8.00 4.22 6.06
CA SER A 82 -8.24 2.82 6.38
C SER A 82 -9.15 2.68 7.61
N TYR A 83 -8.81 1.78 8.52
CA TYR A 83 -9.55 1.58 9.77
C TYR A 83 -8.98 2.52 10.84
N ASP A 84 -9.55 3.73 10.94
CA ASP A 84 -9.09 4.81 11.83
C ASP A 84 -8.99 4.44 13.32
N TRP A 85 -9.63 3.36 13.77
CA TRP A 85 -9.53 2.86 15.14
C TRP A 85 -8.33 1.91 15.36
N ILE A 86 -7.79 1.35 14.27
CA ILE A 86 -6.55 0.55 14.24
C ILE A 86 -5.36 1.47 13.90
N ASP A 87 -5.53 2.35 12.92
CA ASP A 87 -4.51 3.31 12.50
C ASP A 87 -4.85 4.74 12.97
N ASN A 88 -4.07 5.72 12.52
CA ASN A 88 -4.34 7.16 12.69
C ASN A 88 -4.70 7.66 14.10
N LEU A 89 -4.34 6.91 15.16
CA LEU A 89 -4.58 7.25 16.56
C LEU A 89 -6.07 7.42 16.92
N GLY A 90 -6.97 6.67 16.28
CA GLY A 90 -8.41 6.79 16.55
C GLY A 90 -9.07 7.98 15.86
N LYS A 91 -8.31 8.79 15.11
CA LYS A 91 -8.82 10.03 14.49
C LYS A 91 -9.39 9.71 13.11
N PRO A 92 -10.60 10.20 12.79
CA PRO A 92 -11.16 10.03 11.46
C PRO A 92 -10.23 10.59 10.37
N SER A 93 -10.01 9.81 9.32
CA SER A 93 -9.28 10.26 8.13
C SER A 93 -10.05 11.37 7.40
N ALA A 94 -9.34 12.33 6.83
CA ALA A 94 -9.95 13.50 6.20
C ALA A 94 -10.86 13.12 5.02
N GLU A 95 -11.97 13.83 4.87
CA GLU A 95 -12.93 13.69 3.76
C GLU A 95 -12.87 14.85 2.77
N ARG A 96 -11.87 15.73 2.92
CA ARG A 96 -11.59 16.85 2.03
C ARG A 96 -10.09 16.99 1.79
N ILE A 97 -9.74 17.73 0.74
CA ILE A 97 -8.36 18.15 0.49
C ILE A 97 -8.00 19.25 1.48
N ILE A 98 -6.86 19.06 2.16
CA ILE A 98 -6.31 19.98 3.15
C ILE A 98 -5.17 20.76 2.47
N PRO A 99 -5.35 22.07 2.16
CA PRO A 99 -4.37 22.85 1.38
C PRO A 99 -2.95 22.82 1.97
N GLU A 100 -2.84 22.80 3.29
CA GLU A 100 -1.58 22.78 4.02
C GLU A 100 -0.74 21.52 3.74
N PHE A 101 -1.38 20.42 3.35
CA PHE A 101 -0.71 19.15 3.05
C PHE A 101 -0.39 18.96 1.56
N GLN A 102 -0.78 19.90 0.69
CA GLN A 102 -0.61 19.75 -0.76
C GLN A 102 0.78 20.17 -1.27
N ARG A 103 1.61 20.74 -0.39
CA ARG A 103 3.01 21.00 -0.68
C ARG A 103 3.82 19.78 -0.26
N MET A 104 4.34 19.04 -1.24
CA MET A 104 5.19 17.87 -1.04
C MET A 104 6.45 18.03 -1.87
N GLU A 105 7.58 17.75 -1.26
CA GLU A 105 8.90 17.79 -1.87
C GLU A 105 9.62 16.44 -1.72
N VAL A 106 10.64 16.23 -2.57
CA VAL A 106 11.54 15.09 -2.39
C VAL A 106 12.27 15.23 -1.06
N GLY A 107 12.28 14.16 -0.27
CA GLY A 107 12.85 14.13 1.07
C GLY A 107 11.83 14.33 2.20
N ASP A 108 10.58 14.72 1.88
CA ASP A 108 9.53 14.82 2.88
C ASP A 108 9.17 13.45 3.47
N ILE A 109 8.79 13.43 4.74
CA ILE A 109 8.35 12.20 5.42
C ILE A 109 6.85 11.96 5.21
N ILE A 110 6.51 10.70 4.95
CA ILE A 110 5.15 10.16 4.99
C ILE A 110 4.97 9.48 6.36
N PRO A 111 4.38 10.16 7.35
CA PRO A 111 4.38 9.72 8.74
C PRO A 111 3.52 8.47 8.95
N MET A 112 4.12 7.46 9.58
CA MET A 112 3.50 6.18 9.92
C MET A 112 3.50 5.91 11.43
N SER A 113 4.31 6.62 12.22
CA SER A 113 4.35 6.48 13.67
C SER A 113 3.38 7.44 14.38
N PRO A 114 2.93 7.11 15.61
CA PRO A 114 2.10 7.99 16.43
C PRO A 114 2.68 9.39 16.68
N ASP A 115 4.01 9.51 16.78
CA ASP A 115 4.66 10.80 16.97
C ASP A 115 4.81 11.59 15.66
N GLY A 116 4.60 10.97 14.51
CA GLY A 116 4.73 11.55 13.17
C GLY A 116 6.18 11.69 12.69
N LYS A 117 7.15 11.08 13.40
CA LYS A 117 8.58 11.24 13.12
C LYS A 117 9.21 10.07 12.37
N MET A 118 8.51 8.94 12.27
CA MET A 118 8.96 7.75 11.55
C MET A 118 7.99 7.40 10.43
N GLY A 119 8.52 6.90 9.34
CA GLY A 119 7.77 6.55 8.14
C GLY A 119 8.70 6.29 6.97
N LEU A 120 8.18 6.43 5.76
CA LEU A 120 8.98 6.44 4.53
C LEU A 120 9.18 7.89 4.08
N TRP A 121 10.23 8.12 3.30
CA TRP A 121 10.50 9.42 2.69
C TRP A 121 10.04 9.42 1.24
N VAL A 122 9.62 10.57 0.73
CA VAL A 122 9.42 10.77 -0.70
C VAL A 122 10.77 10.70 -1.38
N LYS A 123 10.98 9.66 -2.20
CA LYS A 123 12.21 9.48 -2.96
C LYS A 123 12.21 10.35 -4.21
N ASP A 124 11.12 10.29 -4.96
CA ASP A 124 10.93 10.97 -6.23
C ASP A 124 9.45 10.91 -6.63
N PHE A 125 9.01 11.80 -7.52
CA PHE A 125 7.65 11.79 -8.06
C PHE A 125 7.49 12.63 -9.33
N THR A 126 6.49 12.25 -10.14
CA THR A 126 5.92 13.11 -11.18
C THR A 126 4.45 13.36 -10.84
N ALA A 127 4.10 14.64 -10.65
CA ALA A 127 2.74 15.02 -10.25
C ALA A 127 1.67 14.42 -11.18
N ASN A 128 0.58 13.94 -10.59
CA ASN A 128 -0.53 13.27 -11.27
C ASN A 128 -0.15 11.99 -12.04
N GLN A 129 1.05 11.45 -11.86
CA GLN A 129 1.48 10.22 -12.54
C GLN A 129 1.95 9.17 -11.54
N TRP A 130 2.92 9.49 -10.70
CA TRP A 130 3.43 8.53 -9.72
C TRP A 130 4.19 9.21 -8.59
N MET A 131 4.23 8.54 -7.44
CA MET A 131 5.03 8.94 -6.28
C MET A 131 5.72 7.70 -5.70
N LEU A 132 7.02 7.81 -5.48
CA LEU A 132 7.83 6.73 -4.92
C LEU A 132 8.27 7.09 -3.50
N TRP A 133 7.95 6.21 -2.56
CA TRP A 133 8.43 6.29 -1.19
C TRP A 133 9.52 5.24 -0.94
N TRP A 134 10.43 5.52 -0.03
CA TRP A 134 11.50 4.60 0.36
C TRP A 134 11.97 4.83 1.79
N ASP A 135 12.79 3.93 2.31
CA ASP A 135 13.37 4.01 3.66
C ASP A 135 14.77 4.65 3.70
N GLY A 136 15.27 5.17 2.58
CA GLY A 136 16.61 5.73 2.45
C GLY A 136 17.76 4.70 2.51
N LYS A 137 17.47 3.44 2.84
CA LYS A 137 18.44 2.34 2.95
C LYS A 137 18.38 1.37 1.77
N GLY A 138 17.26 1.39 1.04
CA GLY A 138 17.00 0.46 -0.05
C GLY A 138 16.48 -0.91 0.43
N ASP A 139 16.00 -1.01 1.68
CA ASP A 139 15.32 -2.22 2.15
C ASP A 139 13.82 -2.17 1.82
N THR A 140 13.24 -0.97 1.70
CA THR A 140 11.82 -0.78 1.41
C THR A 140 11.61 0.28 0.34
N THR A 141 10.75 -0.04 -0.63
CA THR A 141 10.15 0.93 -1.55
C THR A 141 8.65 0.74 -1.63
N TRP A 142 7.94 1.84 -1.85
CA TRP A 142 6.49 1.83 -2.00
C TRP A 142 6.07 2.88 -3.02
N CYS A 143 5.71 2.41 -4.20
CA CYS A 143 5.28 3.25 -5.32
C CYS A 143 3.74 3.34 -5.38
N TRP A 144 3.25 4.52 -5.73
CA TRP A 144 1.86 4.79 -6.11
C TRP A 144 1.85 5.32 -7.53
N GLY A 145 1.17 4.65 -8.43
CA GLY A 145 1.07 5.00 -9.86
C GLY A 145 -0.38 5.23 -10.28
N LEU A 146 -0.57 6.24 -11.11
CA LEU A 146 -1.83 6.66 -11.70
C LEU A 146 -1.72 6.49 -13.21
N TYR A 147 -2.51 5.56 -13.75
CA TYR A 147 -2.54 5.28 -15.18
C TYR A 147 -3.91 5.67 -15.74
N PRO A 148 -4.03 6.78 -16.48
CA PRO A 148 -5.30 7.18 -17.09
C PRO A 148 -5.88 6.08 -17.98
N THR A 149 -7.20 5.97 -18.00
CA THR A 149 -7.95 5.09 -18.92
C THR A 149 -8.75 5.95 -19.91
N HIS A 150 -9.24 5.33 -20.99
CA HIS A 150 -9.93 6.04 -22.08
C HIS A 150 -11.23 6.75 -21.66
N GLU A 151 -11.85 6.36 -20.55
CA GLU A 151 -13.17 6.84 -20.10
C GLU A 151 -13.09 7.87 -18.97
N ASN A 152 -12.05 8.73 -18.97
CA ASN A 152 -11.80 9.70 -17.90
C ASN A 152 -11.60 9.08 -16.50
N GLY A 153 -11.37 7.77 -16.46
CA GLY A 153 -11.02 7.02 -15.27
C GLY A 153 -9.51 6.89 -15.10
N THR A 154 -9.11 6.35 -13.96
CA THR A 154 -7.70 6.11 -13.65
C THR A 154 -7.56 4.76 -13.00
N ARG A 155 -6.54 4.02 -13.43
CA ARG A 155 -6.07 2.84 -12.75
C ARG A 155 -5.05 3.23 -11.70
N LEU A 156 -5.46 3.21 -10.43
CA LEU A 156 -4.57 3.40 -9.29
C LEU A 156 -3.87 2.08 -8.99
N VAL A 157 -2.55 2.05 -9.15
CA VAL A 157 -1.71 0.88 -8.87
C VAL A 157 -0.75 1.24 -7.74
N THR A 158 -0.58 0.38 -6.76
CA THR A 158 0.45 0.51 -5.74
C THR A 158 1.33 -0.72 -5.73
N ARG A 159 2.64 -0.51 -5.58
CA ARG A 159 3.62 -1.59 -5.50
C ARG A 159 4.56 -1.36 -4.34
N VAL A 160 4.69 -2.36 -3.48
CA VAL A 160 5.57 -2.33 -2.31
C VAL A 160 6.57 -3.47 -2.37
N HIS A 161 7.83 -3.15 -2.15
CA HIS A 161 8.93 -4.08 -2.03
C HIS A 161 9.54 -3.93 -0.64
N ILE A 162 9.69 -5.04 0.08
CA ILE A 162 10.36 -5.05 1.39
C ILE A 162 11.34 -6.20 1.44
N ARG A 163 12.57 -5.90 1.84
CA ARG A 163 13.60 -6.87 2.23
C ARG A 163 13.57 -7.04 3.74
N TYR A 164 13.23 -8.25 4.18
CA TYR A 164 13.27 -8.57 5.61
C TYR A 164 14.69 -8.86 6.08
N ASN A 165 15.02 -8.33 7.26
CA ASN A 165 16.15 -8.84 8.03
C ASN A 165 15.68 -10.07 8.83
N TRP A 166 15.91 -11.26 8.26
CA TRP A 166 15.50 -12.54 8.83
C TRP A 166 16.11 -12.86 10.20
N PHE A 167 17.23 -12.20 10.56
CA PHE A 167 17.91 -12.40 11.84
C PHE A 167 17.51 -11.35 12.89
N SER A 168 16.60 -10.44 12.55
CA SER A 168 16.09 -9.45 13.51
C SER A 168 15.04 -10.07 14.44
N PRO A 169 15.03 -9.73 15.74
CA PRO A 169 13.94 -10.10 16.65
C PRO A 169 12.55 -9.62 16.17
N ALA A 170 12.49 -8.61 15.30
CA ALA A 170 11.25 -8.08 14.74
C ALA A 170 10.61 -8.98 13.65
N ILE A 171 11.25 -10.08 13.25
CA ILE A 171 10.78 -10.90 12.11
C ILE A 171 9.36 -11.46 12.31
N PHE A 172 9.03 -11.92 13.52
CA PHE A 172 7.69 -12.43 13.82
C PHE A 172 6.62 -11.35 13.67
N PHE A 173 6.93 -10.13 14.12
CA PHE A 173 6.04 -8.99 13.97
C PHE A 173 5.87 -8.60 12.49
N ASN A 174 6.96 -8.59 11.73
CA ASN A 174 6.92 -8.34 10.29
C ASN A 174 6.05 -9.36 9.55
N MET A 175 6.11 -10.65 9.91
CA MET A 175 5.27 -11.68 9.30
C MET A 175 3.78 -11.48 9.61
N VAL A 176 3.43 -11.08 10.82
CA VAL A 176 2.03 -10.77 11.18
C VAL A 176 1.52 -9.58 10.36
N LEU A 177 2.33 -8.52 10.28
CA LEU A 177 2.00 -7.35 9.45
C LEU A 177 1.88 -7.72 7.98
N ASP A 178 2.78 -8.55 7.47
CA ASP A 178 2.78 -9.04 6.09
C ASP A 178 1.44 -9.73 5.74
N VAL A 179 0.95 -10.62 6.60
CA VAL A 179 -0.33 -11.32 6.40
C VAL A 179 -1.53 -10.37 6.51
N GLY A 180 -1.47 -9.40 7.43
CA GLY A 180 -2.56 -8.46 7.70
C GLY A 180 -2.62 -7.24 6.77
N ASP A 181 -1.51 -6.90 6.12
CA ASP A 181 -1.32 -5.67 5.34
C ASP A 181 -2.40 -5.50 4.26
N ILE A 182 -2.79 -6.58 3.58
CA ILE A 182 -3.84 -6.56 2.57
C ILE A 182 -5.17 -5.97 3.08
N VAL A 183 -5.54 -6.20 4.34
CA VAL A 183 -6.80 -5.71 4.89
C VAL A 183 -6.77 -4.19 4.98
N MET A 184 -5.68 -3.65 5.55
CA MET A 184 -5.46 -2.22 5.70
C MET A 184 -5.33 -1.54 4.33
N MET A 185 -4.56 -2.15 3.43
CA MET A 185 -4.28 -1.60 2.10
C MET A 185 -5.49 -1.62 1.18
N ARG A 186 -6.27 -2.70 1.21
CA ARG A 186 -7.54 -2.75 0.47
C ARG A 186 -8.47 -1.62 0.91
N LYS A 187 -8.61 -1.39 2.21
CA LYS A 187 -9.46 -0.31 2.72
C LYS A 187 -8.91 1.07 2.37
N CYS A 188 -7.59 1.29 2.50
CA CYS A 188 -6.92 2.52 2.10
C CYS A 188 -7.20 2.87 0.62
N MET A 189 -6.93 1.94 -0.30
CA MET A 189 -7.11 2.19 -1.74
C MET A 189 -8.58 2.44 -2.11
N LEU A 190 -9.51 1.70 -1.51
CA LEU A 190 -10.95 1.94 -1.69
C LEU A 190 -11.40 3.27 -1.06
N GLY A 191 -10.77 3.67 0.04
CA GLY A 191 -10.99 4.97 0.68
C GLY A 191 -10.53 6.14 -0.19
N ILE A 192 -9.39 5.99 -0.89
CA ILE A 192 -8.93 6.95 -1.91
C ILE A 192 -9.91 6.99 -3.09
N LYS A 193 -10.30 5.82 -3.63
CA LYS A 193 -11.29 5.72 -4.72
C LYS A 193 -12.56 6.50 -4.40
N GLN A 194 -13.18 6.22 -3.26
CA GLN A 194 -14.43 6.88 -2.85
C GLN A 194 -14.28 8.41 -2.77
N ARG A 195 -13.18 8.89 -2.18
CA ARG A 195 -12.91 10.32 -2.00
C ARG A 195 -12.64 11.03 -3.32
N ALA A 196 -11.86 10.41 -4.21
CA ALA A 196 -11.56 10.94 -5.53
C ALA A 196 -12.81 11.00 -6.42
N GLU A 197 -13.64 9.95 -6.41
CA GLU A 197 -14.91 9.93 -7.16
C GLU A 197 -15.90 10.98 -6.65
N THR A 198 -15.96 11.19 -5.33
CA THR A 198 -16.78 12.24 -4.72
C THR A 198 -16.27 13.64 -5.08
N LEU A 199 -14.95 13.82 -5.21
CA LEU A 199 -14.36 15.09 -5.62
C LEU A 199 -14.65 15.39 -7.10
N ALA A 200 -14.52 14.39 -7.97
CA ALA A 200 -14.76 14.51 -9.41
C ALA A 200 -16.23 14.74 -9.76
N SER A 201 -17.17 14.35 -8.90
CA SER A 201 -18.61 14.54 -9.10
C SER A 201 -19.12 15.93 -8.67
N ARG A 202 -18.26 16.80 -8.13
CA ARG A 202 -18.62 18.16 -7.70
C ARG A 202 -18.37 19.17 -8.82
#